data_AF-D4DP84-F1
#
_entry.id   AF-D4DP84-F1
#
_cell.length_a   1.000
_cell.length_b   1.000
_cell.length_c   1.000
_cell.angle_alpha   90.00
_cell.angle_beta   90.00
_cell.angle_gamma   90.00
#
_symmetry.space_group_name_H-M   'P 1'
#
loop_
_entity.id
_entity.type
_entity.pdbx_description
1 polymer ?
#
loop_
_entity_poly.entity_id
_entity_poly.type
_entity_poly.pdbx_seq_one_letter_code
_entity_poly.pdbx_strand_id
1 'polypeptide(L)'
;MQIEHQAAEPPAVLFHGTAEKSLSSIRGQGLHGVSRHYVHLSADEETAVKVGARHGKPVVLRIDTAAMTAAGHKFYLADNGVWLTESVPPQYIVFPQAV
;
A
#
# COMPACT_ATOMS: atom_id res chain seq x y z
N MET A 1 23.55 1.47 -0.33
CA MET A 1 23.22 0.07 -0.66
C MET A 1 21.81 0.08 -1.24
N GLN A 2 21.66 -0.02 -2.56
CA GLN A 2 20.35 -0.23 -3.18
C GLN A 2 19.97 -1.67 -2.85
N ILE A 3 18.93 -1.86 -2.05
CA ILE A 3 18.40 -3.20 -1.81
C ILE A 3 17.70 -3.60 -3.12
N GLU A 4 18.33 -4.50 -3.88
CA GLU A 4 17.68 -5.17 -5.00
C GLU A 4 16.61 -6.10 -4.42
N HIS A 5 15.40 -5.60 -4.27
CA HIS A 5 14.27 -6.48 -4.03
C HIS A 5 13.96 -7.19 -5.36
N GLN A 6 13.85 -8.51 -5.33
CA GLN A 6 13.44 -9.28 -6.51
C GLN A 6 11.96 -9.01 -6.78
N ALA A 7 11.63 -8.69 -8.04
CA ALA A 7 10.25 -8.50 -8.44
C ALA A 7 9.47 -9.80 -8.21
N ALA A 8 8.30 -9.68 -7.60
CA ALA A 8 7.43 -10.80 -7.28
C ALA A 8 5.99 -10.48 -7.69
N GLU A 9 5.24 -11.51 -8.07
CA GLU A 9 3.83 -11.36 -8.42
C GLU A 9 2.99 -11.27 -7.14
N PRO A 10 2.30 -10.14 -6.88
CA PRO A 10 1.53 -9.97 -5.67
C PRO A 10 0.22 -10.77 -5.72
N PRO A 11 -0.43 -11.01 -4.57
CA PRO A 11 -1.86 -11.35 -4.53
C PRO A 11 -2.69 -10.33 -5.32
N ALA A 12 -3.91 -10.68 -5.70
CA ALA A 12 -4.80 -9.78 -6.45
C ALA A 12 -5.19 -8.50 -5.66
N VAL A 13 -5.13 -8.57 -4.33
CA VAL A 13 -5.39 -7.44 -3.43
C VAL A 13 -4.34 -7.42 -2.34
N LEU A 14 -3.82 -6.23 -2.04
CA LEU A 14 -3.02 -5.93 -0.85
C LEU A 14 -3.65 -4.81 -0.04
N PHE A 15 -3.14 -4.58 1.17
CA PHE A 15 -3.69 -3.63 2.12
C PHE A 15 -2.66 -2.58 2.53
N HIS A 16 -3.12 -1.35 2.73
CA HIS A 16 -2.30 -0.28 3.29
C HIS A 16 -2.96 0.29 4.54
N GLY A 17 -2.24 0.20 5.67
CA GLY A 17 -2.64 0.80 6.93
C GLY A 17 -2.24 2.26 7.01
N THR A 18 -3.18 3.16 7.21
CA THR A 18 -2.93 4.60 7.39
C THR A 18 -3.79 5.19 8.50
N ALA A 19 -3.71 6.50 8.69
CA ALA A 19 -4.57 7.24 9.61
C ALA A 19 -5.65 8.02 8.84
N GLU A 20 -6.82 8.21 9.45
CA GLU A 20 -7.97 8.91 8.84
C GLU A 20 -7.59 10.31 8.30
N LYS A 21 -6.73 11.04 9.02
CA LYS A 21 -6.20 12.35 8.61
C LYS A 21 -5.45 12.34 7.27
N SER A 22 -4.91 11.19 6.86
CA SER A 22 -4.17 11.03 5.62
C SER A 22 -5.08 10.83 4.40
N LEU A 23 -6.36 10.48 4.61
CA LEU A 23 -7.27 10.11 3.52
C LEU A 23 -7.47 11.21 2.49
N SER A 24 -7.60 12.47 2.91
CA SER A 24 -7.77 13.59 1.98
C SER A 24 -6.56 13.74 1.03
N SER A 25 -5.34 13.55 1.55
CA SER A 25 -4.13 13.59 0.73
C SER A 25 -4.06 12.40 -0.22
N ILE A 26 -4.34 11.19 0.31
CA ILE A 26 -4.28 9.94 -0.46
C ILE A 26 -5.32 9.92 -1.58
N ARG A 27 -6.50 10.50 -1.38
CA ARG A 27 -7.51 10.67 -2.44
C ARG A 27 -7.04 11.58 -3.58
N GLY A 28 -6.27 12.62 -3.27
CA GLY A 28 -5.78 13.57 -4.28
C GLY A 28 -4.52 13.10 -5.01
N GLN A 29 -3.60 12.42 -4.31
CA GLN A 29 -2.25 12.14 -4.80
C GLN A 29 -1.97 10.64 -4.92
N GLY A 30 -2.66 9.80 -4.16
CA GLY A 30 -2.38 8.37 -4.05
C GLY A 30 -1.42 8.08 -2.91
N LEU A 31 -0.84 6.88 -2.92
CA LEU A 31 0.25 6.52 -2.00
C LEU A 31 1.58 6.73 -2.70
N HIS A 32 2.43 7.53 -2.07
CA HIS A 32 3.82 7.70 -2.46
C HIS A 32 4.70 7.31 -1.30
N GLY A 33 5.79 6.60 -1.58
CA GLY A 33 6.81 6.35 -0.59
C GLY A 33 7.46 7.67 -0.16
N VAL A 34 7.51 7.92 1.14
CA VAL A 34 8.14 9.14 1.67
C VAL A 34 9.67 8.98 1.57
N SER A 35 10.33 9.86 0.81
CA SER A 35 11.80 9.97 0.68
C SER A 35 12.53 8.71 0.15
N ARG A 36 12.44 8.45 -1.17
CA ARG A 36 13.13 7.34 -1.88
C ARG A 36 12.84 5.92 -1.38
N HIS A 37 11.86 5.74 -0.50
CA HIS A 37 11.40 4.44 -0.04
C HIS A 37 10.21 3.96 -0.87
N TYR A 38 9.95 2.65 -0.87
CA TYR A 38 8.76 2.06 -1.47
C TYR A 38 7.54 2.28 -0.56
N VAL A 39 6.34 2.26 -1.15
CA VAL A 39 5.07 2.08 -0.42
C VAL A 39 5.05 0.68 0.17
N HIS A 40 4.83 0.60 1.49
CA HIS A 40 4.67 -0.66 2.20
C HIS A 40 3.20 -1.10 2.16
N LEU A 41 2.99 -2.35 1.76
CA LEU A 41 1.72 -3.03 1.66
C LEU A 41 1.74 -4.33 2.48
N SER A 42 0.59 -4.69 3.04
CA SER A 42 0.38 -5.90 3.83
C SER A 42 -0.46 -6.90 3.05
N ALA A 43 -0.19 -8.20 3.23
CA ALA A 43 -0.97 -9.27 2.62
C ALA A 43 -2.36 -9.44 3.27
N ASP A 44 -2.50 -9.02 4.53
CA ASP A 44 -3.74 -9.12 5.30
C ASP A 44 -4.14 -7.78 5.95
N GLU A 45 -5.44 -7.66 6.21
CA GLU A 45 -6.06 -6.47 6.79
C GLU A 45 -5.67 -6.24 8.26
N GLU A 46 -5.50 -7.30 9.05
CA GLU A 46 -5.15 -7.21 10.48
C GLU A 46 -3.78 -6.55 10.68
N THR A 47 -2.80 -6.92 9.86
CA THR A 47 -1.48 -6.30 9.81
C THR A 47 -1.59 -4.82 9.42
N ALA A 48 -2.41 -4.49 8.42
CA ALA A 48 -2.63 -3.10 8.03
C ALA A 48 -3.28 -2.27 9.15
N VAL A 49 -4.26 -2.80 9.90
CA VAL A 49 -4.84 -2.13 11.08
C VAL A 49 -3.76 -1.85 12.13
N LYS A 50 -2.94 -2.85 12.49
CA LYS A 50 -1.87 -2.71 13.48
C LYS A 50 -0.84 -1.64 13.09
N VAL A 51 -0.48 -1.58 11.80
CA VAL A 51 0.43 -0.56 11.27
C VAL A 51 -0.22 0.83 11.32
N GLY A 52 -1.46 0.96 10.84
CA GLY A 52 -2.20 2.22 10.83
C GLY A 52 -2.45 2.80 12.23
N ALA A 53 -2.68 1.93 13.22
CA ALA A 53 -2.96 2.34 14.60
C ALA A 53 -1.80 3.10 15.27
N ARG A 54 -0.56 2.91 14.78
CA ARG A 54 0.62 3.66 15.26
C ARG A 54 0.56 5.15 14.91
N HIS A 55 -0.29 5.54 13.97
CA HIS A 55 -0.37 6.89 13.42
C HIS A 55 -1.65 7.65 13.81
N GLY A 56 -2.58 7.01 14.54
CA GLY A 56 -3.85 7.57 14.99
C GLY A 56 -5.01 6.58 14.83
N LYS A 57 -6.22 7.08 14.55
CA LYS A 57 -7.38 6.25 14.21
C LYS A 57 -7.08 5.46 12.92
N PRO A 58 -6.95 4.12 13.00
CA PRO A 58 -6.50 3.32 11.86
C PRO A 58 -7.57 3.28 10.78
N VAL A 59 -7.13 3.38 9.53
CA VAL A 59 -7.93 3.16 8.34
C VAL A 59 -7.18 2.22 7.43
N VAL A 60 -7.86 1.18 6.95
CA VAL A 60 -7.29 0.25 5.98
C VAL A 60 -7.78 0.59 4.59
N LEU A 61 -6.84 0.72 3.67
CA LEU A 61 -7.08 0.88 2.25
C LEU A 61 -6.84 -0.45 1.54
N ARG A 62 -7.73 -0.82 0.62
CA ARG A 62 -7.54 -1.97 -0.26
C ARG A 62 -6.92 -1.51 -1.57
N ILE A 63 -5.90 -2.21 -2.02
CA ILE A 63 -5.14 -1.87 -3.23
C ILE A 63 -5.39 -2.95 -4.28
N ASP A 64 -5.86 -2.56 -5.46
CA ASP A 64 -6.07 -3.47 -6.59
C ASP A 64 -4.75 -3.73 -7.31
N THR A 65 -3.99 -4.67 -6.75
CA THR A 65 -2.67 -5.03 -7.26
C THR A 65 -2.73 -5.86 -8.53
N ALA A 66 -3.84 -6.56 -8.80
CA ALA A 66 -4.08 -7.20 -10.09
C ALA A 66 -4.15 -6.17 -11.23
N ALA A 67 -4.96 -5.12 -11.06
CA ALA A 67 -5.07 -4.05 -12.05
C ALA A 67 -3.74 -3.28 -12.22
N MET A 68 -3.03 -3.01 -11.11
CA MET A 68 -1.72 -2.37 -11.16
C MET A 68 -0.68 -3.23 -11.91
N THR A 69 -0.65 -4.54 -11.65
CA THR A 69 0.26 -5.46 -12.33
C THR A 69 -0.04 -5.51 -13.83
N ALA A 70 -1.32 -5.59 -14.22
CA ALA A 70 -1.75 -5.52 -15.61
C ALA A 70 -1.37 -4.18 -16.30
N ALA A 71 -1.31 -3.09 -15.53
CA ALA A 71 -0.86 -1.78 -16.00
C ALA A 71 0.68 -1.60 -15.98
N GLY A 72 1.45 -2.63 -15.61
CA GLY A 72 2.91 -2.64 -15.64
C GLY A 72 3.60 -2.11 -14.37
N HIS A 73 2.85 -1.91 -13.28
CA HIS A 73 3.46 -1.57 -11.99
C HIS A 73 4.22 -2.77 -11.42
N LYS A 74 5.39 -2.50 -10.82
CA LYS A 74 6.22 -3.52 -10.21
C LYS A 74 5.94 -3.64 -8.72
N PHE A 75 6.00 -4.87 -8.25
CA PHE A 75 5.91 -5.22 -6.84
C PHE A 75 7.10 -6.06 -6.44
N TYR A 76 7.49 -5.92 -5.18
CA TYR A 76 8.59 -6.64 -4.61
C TYR A 76 8.20 -7.17 -3.24
N LEU A 77 8.69 -8.37 -2.91
CA LEU A 77 8.49 -8.96 -1.60
C LEU A 77 9.77 -8.83 -0.79
N ALA A 78 9.69 -8.18 0.37
CA ALA A 78 10.79 -8.13 1.32
C ALA A 78 10.88 -9.45 2.13
N ASP A 79 12.06 -9.74 2.68
CA ASP A 79 12.32 -10.97 3.46
C ASP A 79 11.39 -11.11 4.68
N ASN A 80 10.84 -10.01 5.18
CA ASN A 80 9.90 -9.98 6.31
C ASN A 80 8.42 -10.13 5.88
N GLY A 81 8.14 -10.45 4.61
CA GLY A 81 6.78 -10.63 4.09
C GLY A 81 6.05 -9.34 3.75
N VAL A 82 6.70 -8.17 3.86
CA VAL A 82 6.11 -6.89 3.47
C VAL A 82 6.23 -6.71 1.95
N TRP A 83 5.14 -6.28 1.34
CA TRP A 83 5.10 -5.96 -0.09
C TRP A 83 5.48 -4.50 -0.33
N LEU A 84 6.22 -4.28 -1.41
CA LEU A 84 6.80 -2.99 -1.77
C LEU A 84 6.38 -2.62 -3.19
N THR A 85 5.98 -1.38 -3.40
CA THR A 85 5.78 -0.80 -4.75
C THR A 85 6.19 0.67 -4.75
N GLU A 86 6.57 1.23 -5.89
CA GLU A 86 7.07 2.62 -5.94
C GLU A 86 5.98 3.65 -5.59
N SER A 87 4.78 3.43 -6.09
CA SER A 87 3.61 4.27 -5.81
C SER A 87 2.32 3.52 -6.10
N VAL A 88 1.22 3.97 -5.48
CA VAL A 88 -0.13 3.50 -5.77
C VAL A 88 -0.97 4.70 -6.21
N PRO A 89 -1.28 4.81 -7.51
CA PRO A 89 -2.21 5.82 -7.99
C PRO A 89 -3.61 5.70 -7.36
N PRO A 90 -4.34 6.82 -7.12
CA PRO A 90 -5.64 6.82 -6.45
C PRO A 90 -6.68 5.88 -7.06
N GLN A 91 -6.67 5.68 -8.38
CA GLN A 91 -7.64 4.84 -9.07
C GLN A 91 -7.56 3.36 -8.70
N TYR A 92 -6.44 2.90 -8.12
CA TYR A 92 -6.26 1.53 -7.65
C TYR A 92 -6.50 1.40 -6.15
N ILE A 93 -6.97 2.45 -5.48
CA ILE A 93 -7.21 2.49 -4.04
C ILE A 93 -8.72 2.45 -3.79
N VAL A 94 -9.17 1.41 -3.11
CA VAL A 94 -10.52 1.32 -2.57
C VAL A 94 -10.51 1.88 -1.16
N PHE A 95 -11.15 3.04 -1.01
CA PHE A 95 -11.33 3.70 0.29
C PHE A 95 -12.50 3.06 1.04
N PRO A 96 -12.39 2.86 2.36
CA PRO A 96 -13.51 2.39 3.16
C PRO A 96 -14.64 3.41 3.10
N GLN A 97 -15.88 2.92 3.04
CA GLN A 97 -17.05 3.78 3.15
C GLN A 97 -17.05 4.42 4.54
N ALA A 98 -17.29 5.74 4.59
CA ALA A 98 -17.63 6.39 5.83
C ALA A 98 -18.99 5.82 6.28
N VAL A 99 -19.02 5.20 7.45
CA VAL A 99 -20.27 4.90 8.18
C VAL A 99 -20.83 6.17 8.78
#